data_AF-A0A3B8U3R7-F1
#
_entry.id   AF-A0A3B8U3R7-F1
#
_cell.length_a   1.000
_cell.length_b   1.000
_cell.length_c   1.000
_cell.angle_alpha   90.00
_cell.angle_beta   90.00
_cell.angle_gamma   90.00
#
_symmetry.space_group_name_H-M   'P 1'
#
loop_
_entity.id
_entity.type
_entity.pdbx_description
1 polymer ?
#
loop_
_entity_poly.entity_id
_entity_poly.type
_entity_poly.pdbx_seq_one_letter_code
_entity_poly.pdbx_strand_id
1 'polypeptide(L)'
;VHMAHMDIHYSHSVNGVAWLHTEILKNTELNNFYKLYPGKFNNKTNGITFRRWVIECNPELTELITEKIGDGWKTDAEQLEKLMPYTEDPAFLQCILNRKSTEKQKFADWLYKYQGDKVNPKSVYDVQIKRLHEYKRQQLNLLWAIDSYLHIKDGYRPRRPVTVFFGAKAAPAYVIAKDIIHAILAFSKIVNNDPEVSPYLKVIMLRNYNVSMAEKLIPASDISEQISLASKEASGTGNMKFM
;
A
#
# COMPACT_ATOMS: atom_id res chain seq x y z
N VAL A 1 11.71 -15.94 30.48
CA VAL A 1 12.18 -16.65 29.27
C VAL A 1 12.34 -15.63 28.14
N HIS A 2 13.51 -15.54 27.51
CA HIS A 2 13.76 -14.64 26.38
C HIS A 2 13.66 -15.44 25.06
N MET A 3 12.46 -15.53 24.49
CA MET A 3 12.16 -16.42 23.35
C MET A 3 13.13 -16.20 22.17
N ALA A 4 13.32 -14.96 21.73
CA ALA A 4 14.22 -14.65 20.61
C ALA A 4 15.67 -15.08 20.87
N HIS A 5 16.15 -14.97 22.11
CA HIS A 5 17.52 -15.39 22.45
C HIS A 5 17.66 -16.92 22.34
N MET A 6 16.65 -17.65 22.83
CA MET A 6 16.62 -19.11 22.70
C MET A 6 16.58 -19.53 21.23
N ASP A 7 15.73 -18.91 20.42
CA ASP A 7 15.61 -19.21 19.00
C ASP A 7 16.94 -19.01 18.27
N ILE A 8 17.67 -17.93 18.58
CA ILE A 8 18.99 -17.65 17.98
C ILE A 8 20.06 -18.65 18.44
N HIS A 9 20.06 -19.04 19.71
CA HIS A 9 21.01 -20.03 20.24
C HIS A 9 20.84 -21.40 19.60
N TYR A 10 19.60 -21.89 19.50
CA TYR A 10 19.31 -23.27 19.09
C TYR A 10 19.03 -23.46 17.59
N SER A 11 18.97 -22.39 16.80
CA SER A 11 18.84 -22.48 15.34
C SER A 11 20.19 -22.50 14.61
N HIS A 12 20.19 -22.98 13.37
CA HIS A 12 21.35 -22.91 12.47
C HIS A 12 21.38 -21.60 11.65
N SER A 13 20.25 -20.93 11.50
CA SER A 13 20.09 -19.78 10.60
C SER A 13 19.12 -18.76 11.18
N VAL A 14 19.45 -17.48 11.05
CA VAL A 14 18.64 -16.32 11.45
C VAL A 14 18.64 -15.33 10.29
N ASN A 15 17.47 -14.85 9.87
CA ASN A 15 17.39 -13.95 8.72
C ASN A 15 16.55 -12.70 8.97
N GLY A 16 16.99 -11.60 8.37
CA GLY A 16 16.12 -10.45 8.13
C GLY A 16 15.29 -10.62 6.86
N VAL A 17 14.37 -9.68 6.64
CA VAL A 17 13.35 -9.70 5.57
C VAL A 17 13.50 -8.58 4.52
N ALA A 18 14.57 -7.80 4.65
CA ALA A 18 15.08 -6.83 3.68
C ALA A 18 16.54 -6.55 4.03
N TRP A 19 17.33 -6.09 3.06
CA TRP A 19 18.75 -5.84 3.27
C TRP A 19 18.98 -4.85 4.43
N LEU A 20 18.35 -3.68 4.41
CA LEU A 20 18.49 -2.66 5.46
C LEU A 20 18.08 -3.18 6.84
N HIS A 21 16.97 -3.92 6.91
CA HIS A 21 16.53 -4.54 8.16
C HIS A 21 17.54 -5.56 8.68
N THR A 22 18.12 -6.37 7.80
CA THR A 22 19.17 -7.33 8.18
C THR A 22 20.40 -6.62 8.74
N GLU A 23 20.80 -5.49 8.14
CA GLU A 23 21.93 -4.70 8.64
C GLU A 23 21.63 -4.04 9.99
N ILE A 24 20.41 -3.57 10.22
CA ILE A 24 19.97 -3.09 11.54
C ILE A 24 20.07 -4.22 12.58
N LEU A 25 19.58 -5.43 12.26
CA LEU A 25 19.67 -6.57 13.18
C LEU A 25 21.12 -6.90 13.56
N LYS A 26 22.04 -6.94 12.58
CA LYS A 26 23.46 -7.25 12.85
C LYS A 26 24.18 -6.15 13.62
N ASN A 27 23.88 -4.89 13.34
CA ASN A 27 24.67 -3.77 13.82
C ASN A 27 24.11 -3.11 15.09
N THR A 28 22.80 -3.26 15.36
CA THR A 28 22.17 -2.68 16.55
C THR A 28 21.44 -3.72 17.40
N GLU A 29 20.32 -4.26 16.92
CA GLU A 29 19.37 -5.01 17.77
C GLU A 29 19.93 -6.33 18.29
N LEU A 30 20.64 -7.08 17.44
CA LEU A 30 21.15 -8.42 17.73
C LEU A 30 22.68 -8.47 17.63
N ASN A 31 23.37 -7.34 17.82
CA ASN A 31 24.80 -7.22 17.61
C ASN A 31 25.63 -8.22 18.44
N ASN A 32 25.26 -8.45 19.69
CA ASN A 32 25.96 -9.41 20.55
C ASN A 32 25.83 -10.85 20.03
N PHE A 33 24.66 -11.22 19.49
CA PHE A 33 24.46 -12.52 18.87
C PHE A 33 25.18 -12.65 17.53
N TYR A 34 25.22 -11.58 16.75
CA TYR A 34 25.98 -11.56 15.50
C TYR A 34 27.48 -11.74 15.74
N LYS A 35 28.03 -11.13 16.80
CA LYS A 35 29.43 -11.34 17.22
C LYS A 35 29.73 -12.79 17.61
N LEU A 36 28.79 -13.47 18.27
CA LEU A 36 28.95 -14.87 18.67
C LEU A 36 28.76 -15.85 17.50
N TYR A 37 27.80 -15.56 16.62
CA TYR A 37 27.35 -16.48 15.57
C TYR A 37 27.27 -15.80 14.19
N PRO A 38 28.36 -15.21 13.68
CA PRO A 38 28.30 -14.38 12.46
C PRO A 38 27.80 -15.16 11.24
N GLY A 39 28.15 -16.45 11.13
CA GLY A 39 27.72 -17.33 10.05
C GLY A 39 26.24 -17.70 10.04
N LYS A 40 25.48 -17.44 11.13
CA LYS A 40 24.04 -17.73 11.16
C LYS A 40 23.20 -16.65 10.46
N PHE A 41 23.69 -15.41 10.40
CA PHE A 41 22.90 -14.26 9.98
C PHE A 41 22.90 -14.09 8.45
N ASN A 42 21.72 -14.08 7.85
CA ASN A 42 21.53 -13.86 6.42
C ASN A 42 20.32 -12.96 6.11
N ASN A 43 20.07 -12.71 4.83
CA ASN A 43 18.93 -11.92 4.36
C ASN A 43 18.08 -12.76 3.40
N LYS A 44 16.77 -12.73 3.60
CA LYS A 44 15.78 -13.24 2.65
C LYS A 44 14.74 -12.15 2.43
N THR A 45 14.97 -11.30 1.44
CA THR A 45 14.05 -10.21 1.13
C THR A 45 12.67 -10.79 0.84
N ASN A 46 11.63 -10.23 1.46
CA ASN A 46 10.27 -10.66 1.19
C ASN A 46 9.92 -10.55 -0.29
N GLY A 47 8.94 -11.34 -0.72
CA GLY A 47 8.35 -11.26 -2.04
C GLY A 47 6.83 -11.40 -1.97
N ILE A 48 6.19 -11.17 -3.10
CA ILE A 48 4.76 -11.41 -3.31
C ILE A 48 4.58 -12.41 -4.46
N THR A 49 3.46 -13.12 -4.45
CA THR A 49 3.11 -14.01 -5.57
C THR A 49 2.44 -13.21 -6.68
N PHE A 50 3.02 -13.24 -7.88
CA PHE A 50 2.46 -12.61 -9.07
C PHE A 50 1.13 -13.25 -9.48
N ARG A 51 0.94 -14.54 -9.18
CA ARG A 51 -0.31 -15.25 -9.44
C ARG A 51 -1.51 -14.54 -8.82
N ARG A 52 -1.44 -14.18 -7.54
CA ARG A 52 -2.55 -13.47 -6.90
C ARG A 52 -2.57 -11.98 -7.19
N TRP A 53 -1.40 -11.34 -7.04
CA TRP A 53 -1.32 -9.88 -6.97
C TRP A 53 -1.12 -9.19 -8.32
N VAL A 54 -1.06 -9.95 -9.41
CA VAL A 54 -1.08 -9.43 -10.79
C VAL A 54 -2.08 -10.23 -11.61
N ILE A 55 -1.90 -11.55 -11.72
CA ILE A 55 -2.67 -12.41 -12.64
C ILE A 55 -4.15 -12.49 -12.24
N GLU A 56 -4.45 -12.89 -11.00
CA GLU A 56 -5.83 -13.06 -10.53
C GLU A 56 -6.51 -11.71 -10.27
N CYS A 57 -5.84 -10.78 -9.60
CA CYS A 57 -6.49 -9.55 -9.18
C CYS A 57 -6.57 -8.48 -10.28
N ASN A 58 -5.72 -8.57 -11.33
CA ASN A 58 -5.70 -7.62 -12.43
C ASN A 58 -5.62 -8.35 -13.79
N PRO A 59 -6.67 -9.10 -14.17
CA PRO A 59 -6.69 -9.89 -15.39
C PRO A 59 -6.53 -9.02 -16.65
N GLU A 60 -7.03 -7.79 -16.59
CA GLU A 60 -6.94 -6.81 -17.67
C GLU A 60 -5.51 -6.31 -17.93
N LEU A 61 -4.74 -6.03 -16.87
CA LEU A 61 -3.31 -5.73 -17.01
C LEU A 61 -2.53 -6.97 -17.45
N THR A 62 -2.92 -8.14 -16.94
CA THR A 62 -2.28 -9.42 -17.26
C THR A 62 -2.37 -9.75 -18.74
N GLU A 63 -3.54 -9.55 -19.34
CA GLU A 63 -3.76 -9.69 -20.78
C GLU A 63 -2.86 -8.73 -21.55
N LEU A 64 -2.85 -7.44 -21.20
CA LEU A 64 -2.02 -6.42 -21.84
C LEU A 64 -0.52 -6.75 -21.79
N ILE A 65 0.00 -7.21 -20.65
CA ILE A 65 1.40 -7.62 -20.53
C ILE A 65 1.65 -8.86 -21.42
N THR A 66 0.74 -9.83 -21.37
CA THR A 66 0.87 -11.08 -22.14
C THR A 66 0.87 -10.81 -23.65
N GLU A 67 0.03 -9.90 -24.13
CA GLU A 67 -0.01 -9.48 -25.54
C GLU A 67 1.31 -8.85 -26.00
N LYS A 68 2.02 -8.13 -25.11
CA LYS A 68 3.26 -7.44 -25.46
C LYS A 68 4.50 -8.31 -25.38
N ILE A 69 4.62 -9.16 -24.37
CA ILE A 69 5.88 -9.88 -24.09
C ILE A 69 5.73 -11.41 -24.04
N GLY A 70 4.56 -11.94 -24.37
CA GLY A 70 4.24 -13.37 -24.25
C GLY A 70 3.83 -13.76 -22.82
N ASP A 71 3.57 -15.04 -22.58
CA ASP A 71 3.06 -15.54 -21.28
C ASP A 71 4.15 -16.03 -20.31
N GLY A 72 5.41 -16.10 -20.76
CA GLY A 72 6.54 -16.58 -19.95
C GLY A 72 6.73 -15.85 -18.61
N TRP A 73 6.32 -14.57 -18.53
CA TRP A 73 6.40 -13.79 -17.30
C TRP A 73 5.52 -14.34 -16.16
N LYS A 74 4.49 -15.14 -16.48
CA LYS A 74 3.59 -15.75 -15.49
C LYS A 74 4.31 -16.79 -14.64
N THR A 75 5.35 -17.42 -15.17
CA THR A 75 6.21 -18.38 -14.45
C THR A 75 7.55 -17.79 -14.03
N ASP A 76 8.04 -16.80 -14.78
CA ASP A 76 9.33 -16.16 -14.56
C ASP A 76 9.20 -14.63 -14.59
N ALA A 77 9.12 -14.01 -13.42
CA ALA A 77 8.88 -12.57 -13.30
C ALA A 77 10.01 -11.71 -13.89
N GLU A 78 11.23 -12.24 -14.08
CA GLU A 78 12.33 -11.50 -14.71
C GLU A 78 12.00 -11.12 -16.15
N GLN A 79 11.11 -11.86 -16.81
CA GLN A 79 10.68 -11.52 -18.18
C GLN A 79 9.89 -10.22 -18.26
N LEU A 80 9.42 -9.65 -17.15
CA LEU A 80 8.81 -8.31 -17.14
C LEU A 80 9.81 -7.22 -17.57
N GLU A 81 11.12 -7.45 -17.49
CA GLU A 81 12.14 -6.54 -18.04
C GLU A 81 11.98 -6.33 -19.55
N LYS A 82 11.33 -7.25 -20.28
CA LYS A 82 10.99 -7.09 -21.69
C LYS A 82 9.99 -5.94 -21.94
N LEU A 83 9.38 -5.38 -20.88
CA LEU A 83 8.55 -4.17 -20.97
C LEU A 83 9.38 -2.87 -21.04
N MET A 84 10.68 -2.90 -20.69
CA MET A 84 11.55 -1.72 -20.66
C MET A 84 11.57 -0.92 -21.99
N PRO A 85 11.52 -1.54 -23.18
CA PRO A 85 11.45 -0.78 -24.43
C PRO A 85 10.16 0.03 -24.63
N TYR A 86 9.09 -0.26 -23.87
CA TYR A 86 7.77 0.38 -24.02
C TYR A 86 7.51 1.48 -22.98
N THR A 87 8.48 1.84 -22.14
CA THR A 87 8.28 2.83 -21.06
C THR A 87 7.91 4.22 -21.58
N GLU A 88 8.33 4.54 -22.80
CA GLU A 88 8.04 5.81 -23.49
C GLU A 88 7.08 5.64 -24.67
N ASP A 89 6.49 4.45 -24.89
CA ASP A 89 5.53 4.21 -25.97
C ASP A 89 4.16 4.82 -25.60
N PRO A 90 3.71 5.91 -26.26
CA PRO A 90 2.47 6.58 -25.88
C PRO A 90 1.23 5.69 -26.04
N ALA A 91 1.24 4.78 -27.02
CA ALA A 91 0.13 3.86 -27.25
C ALA A 91 0.03 2.83 -26.12
N PHE A 92 1.17 2.27 -25.70
CA PHE A 92 1.22 1.34 -24.59
C PHE A 92 0.84 1.99 -23.25
N LEU A 93 1.38 3.18 -22.97
CA LEU A 93 1.02 3.95 -21.79
C LEU A 93 -0.48 4.29 -21.75
N GLN A 94 -1.08 4.66 -22.90
CA GLN A 94 -2.50 4.91 -22.97
C GLN A 94 -3.32 3.64 -22.71
N CYS A 95 -2.88 2.47 -23.19
CA CYS A 95 -3.51 1.20 -22.84
C CYS A 95 -3.47 0.95 -21.32
N ILE A 96 -2.34 1.14 -20.65
CA ILE A 96 -2.22 1.00 -19.19
C ILE A 96 -3.19 1.95 -18.47
N LEU A 97 -3.23 3.22 -18.87
CA LEU A 97 -4.10 4.23 -18.26
C LEU A 97 -5.60 3.90 -18.44
N ASN A 98 -5.97 3.35 -19.59
CA ASN A 98 -7.34 2.89 -19.84
C ASN A 98 -7.71 1.73 -18.90
N ARG A 99 -6.82 0.74 -18.74
CA ARG A 99 -7.03 -0.40 -17.82
C ARG A 99 -7.11 0.06 -16.36
N LYS A 100 -6.24 0.98 -15.93
CA LYS A 100 -6.32 1.61 -14.60
C LYS A 100 -7.68 2.29 -14.38
N SER A 101 -8.17 3.02 -15.38
CA SER A 101 -9.47 3.70 -15.29
C SER A 101 -10.62 2.71 -15.15
N THR A 102 -10.58 1.58 -15.87
CA THR A 102 -11.55 0.49 -15.73
C THR A 102 -11.53 -0.10 -14.32
N GLU A 103 -10.36 -0.41 -13.77
CA GLU A 103 -10.23 -0.95 -12.40
C GLU A 103 -10.74 0.04 -11.34
N LYS A 104 -10.51 1.34 -11.54
CA LYS A 104 -11.05 2.39 -10.66
C LYS A 104 -12.57 2.46 -10.68
N GLN A 105 -13.18 2.30 -11.85
CA GLN A 105 -14.64 2.22 -11.98
C GLN A 105 -15.18 0.97 -11.29
N LYS A 106 -14.60 -0.21 -11.54
CA LYS A 106 -14.98 -1.46 -10.87
C LYS A 106 -14.89 -1.35 -9.35
N PHE A 107 -13.80 -0.76 -8.84
CA PHE A 107 -13.64 -0.54 -7.41
C PHE A 107 -14.68 0.44 -6.86
N ALA A 108 -14.96 1.55 -7.55
CA ALA A 108 -15.98 2.51 -7.13
C ALA A 108 -17.37 1.86 -7.01
N ASP A 109 -17.76 1.08 -8.02
CA ASP A 109 -19.05 0.38 -8.05
C ASP A 109 -19.14 -0.69 -6.95
N TRP A 110 -18.05 -1.44 -6.75
CA TRP A 110 -17.95 -2.43 -5.68
C TRP A 110 -18.01 -1.78 -4.30
N LEU A 111 -17.28 -0.69 -4.08
CA LEU A 111 -17.23 0.01 -2.79
C LEU A 111 -18.59 0.58 -2.41
N TYR A 112 -19.31 1.14 -3.39
CA TYR A 112 -20.66 1.62 -3.19
C TYR A 112 -21.60 0.49 -2.75
N LYS A 113 -21.53 -0.69 -3.40
CA LYS A 113 -22.31 -1.87 -2.99
C LYS A 113 -21.90 -2.42 -1.63
N TYR A 114 -20.60 -2.37 -1.31
CA TYR A 114 -20.04 -2.96 -0.09
C TYR A 114 -20.30 -2.11 1.16
N GLN A 115 -20.08 -0.79 1.07
CA GLN A 115 -20.19 0.11 2.22
C GLN A 115 -20.94 1.42 1.98
N GLY A 116 -21.54 1.62 0.81
CA GLY A 116 -22.38 2.80 0.50
C GLY A 116 -21.60 4.04 0.09
N ASP A 117 -20.27 3.99 0.08
CA ASP A 117 -19.43 5.15 -0.27
C ASP A 117 -19.38 5.36 -1.78
N LYS A 118 -19.84 6.53 -2.22
CA LYS A 118 -19.73 6.98 -3.62
C LYS A 118 -18.38 7.67 -3.83
N VAL A 119 -17.52 7.15 -4.69
CA VAL A 119 -16.21 7.74 -5.00
C VAL A 119 -16.10 8.09 -6.47
N ASN A 120 -15.35 9.13 -6.81
CA ASN A 120 -15.15 9.56 -8.20
C ASN A 120 -13.97 8.77 -8.82
N PRO A 121 -14.20 7.87 -9.78
CA PRO A 121 -13.12 7.09 -10.39
C PRO A 121 -12.15 7.92 -11.23
N LYS A 122 -12.47 9.19 -11.53
CA LYS A 122 -11.56 10.14 -12.19
C LYS A 122 -10.65 10.89 -11.19
N SER A 123 -10.91 10.78 -9.88
CA SER A 123 -10.04 11.35 -8.84
C SER A 123 -8.77 10.53 -8.69
N VAL A 124 -7.69 11.11 -8.20
CA VAL A 124 -6.49 10.36 -7.81
C VAL A 124 -6.84 9.48 -6.61
N TYR A 125 -6.62 8.18 -6.72
CA TYR A 125 -6.77 7.24 -5.61
C TYR A 125 -5.46 7.17 -4.83
N ASP A 126 -5.44 7.89 -3.72
CA ASP A 126 -4.37 7.90 -2.73
C ASP A 126 -4.68 6.84 -1.67
N VAL A 127 -3.81 5.83 -1.54
CA VAL A 127 -4.14 4.61 -0.80
C VAL A 127 -3.11 4.27 0.26
N GLN A 128 -3.57 4.26 1.51
CA GLN A 128 -2.81 3.77 2.66
C GLN A 128 -3.49 2.56 3.30
N ILE A 129 -3.13 1.36 2.80
CA ILE A 129 -3.65 0.08 3.32
C ILE A 129 -2.59 -0.74 4.05
N LYS A 130 -2.68 -0.79 5.38
CA LYS A 130 -1.79 -1.53 6.28
C LYS A 130 -2.39 -1.59 7.67
N ARG A 131 -1.88 -2.47 8.53
CA ARG A 131 -2.25 -2.50 9.96
C ARG A 131 -2.15 -1.09 10.54
N LEU A 132 -3.04 -0.75 11.45
CA LEU A 132 -2.97 0.55 12.09
C LEU A 132 -1.95 0.51 13.22
N HIS A 133 -0.94 1.39 13.12
CA HIS A 133 0.12 1.50 14.11
C HIS A 133 0.78 2.87 14.00
N GLU A 134 1.14 3.49 15.11
CA GLU A 134 1.79 4.81 15.13
C GLU A 134 3.02 4.90 14.21
N TYR A 135 3.86 3.87 14.13
CA TYR A 135 5.04 3.89 13.25
C TYR A 135 4.70 3.83 11.76
N LYS A 136 3.50 3.39 11.39
CA LYS A 136 3.02 3.35 9.99
C LYS A 136 2.43 4.68 9.53
N ARG A 137 2.29 5.62 10.47
CA ARG A 137 2.02 7.04 10.27
C ARG A 137 0.74 7.35 9.48
N GLN A 138 -0.35 6.60 9.68
CA GLN A 138 -1.68 7.01 9.17
C GLN A 138 -2.08 8.41 9.68
N GLN A 139 -1.65 8.77 10.88
CA GLN A 139 -1.83 10.11 11.42
C GLN A 139 -1.10 11.19 10.61
N LEU A 140 0.05 10.88 9.98
CA LEU A 140 0.76 11.83 9.13
C LEU A 140 -0.02 12.07 7.83
N ASN A 141 -0.55 11.02 7.22
CA ASN A 141 -1.40 11.16 6.04
C ASN A 141 -2.72 11.88 6.37
N LEU A 142 -3.29 11.64 7.55
CA LEU A 142 -4.44 12.41 8.03
C LEU A 142 -4.10 13.91 8.16
N LEU A 143 -2.93 14.26 8.70
CA LEU A 143 -2.49 15.66 8.79
C LEU A 143 -2.33 16.29 7.39
N TRP A 144 -1.80 15.55 6.42
CA TRP A 144 -1.74 16.01 5.03
C TRP A 144 -3.14 16.21 4.42
N ALA A 145 -4.10 15.33 4.73
CA ALA A 145 -5.48 15.49 4.28
C ALA A 145 -6.16 16.72 4.92
N ILE A 146 -5.85 17.02 6.18
CA ILE A 146 -6.29 18.25 6.88
C ILE A 146 -5.67 19.50 6.24
N ASP A 147 -4.38 19.48 5.97
CA ASP A 147 -3.69 20.57 5.27
C ASP A 147 -4.27 20.82 3.87
N SER A 148 -4.53 19.75 3.11
CA SER A 148 -5.18 19.81 1.81
C SER A 148 -6.59 20.40 1.89
N TYR A 149 -7.36 20.03 2.93
CA TYR A 149 -8.66 20.64 3.21
C TYR A 149 -8.53 22.15 3.43
N LEU A 150 -7.59 22.60 4.27
CA LEU A 150 -7.37 24.02 4.57
C LEU A 150 -6.96 24.80 3.32
N HIS A 151 -6.03 24.28 2.51
CA HIS A 151 -5.65 24.91 1.24
C HIS A 151 -6.85 25.07 0.29
N ILE A 152 -7.76 24.08 0.25
CA ILE A 152 -8.98 24.22 -0.54
C ILE A 152 -9.87 25.34 0.03
N LYS A 153 -10.00 25.47 1.35
CA LYS A 153 -10.72 26.62 1.96
C LYS A 153 -10.08 27.98 1.64
N ASP A 154 -8.76 28.00 1.43
CA ASP A 154 -8.03 29.21 1.05
C ASP A 154 -8.10 29.54 -0.45
N GLY A 155 -8.89 28.79 -1.23
CA GLY A 155 -9.16 29.07 -2.65
C GLY A 155 -8.38 28.19 -3.62
N TYR A 156 -7.50 27.31 -3.15
CA TYR A 156 -6.86 26.33 -4.03
C TYR A 156 -7.90 25.33 -4.55
N ARG A 157 -7.86 25.00 -5.85
CA ARG A 157 -8.75 24.03 -6.47
C ARG A 157 -7.89 23.03 -7.24
N PRO A 158 -7.66 21.81 -6.73
CA PRO A 158 -6.80 20.86 -7.41
C PRO A 158 -7.41 20.50 -8.78
N ARG A 159 -6.57 20.48 -9.81
CA ARG A 159 -6.99 20.16 -11.19
C ARG A 159 -7.63 18.77 -11.29
N ARG A 160 -7.15 17.82 -10.49
CA ARG A 160 -7.74 16.50 -10.32
C ARG A 160 -8.14 16.33 -8.86
N PRO A 161 -9.40 15.98 -8.57
CA PRO A 161 -9.80 15.64 -7.20
C PRO A 161 -8.96 14.49 -6.65
N VAL A 162 -8.86 14.38 -5.34
CA VAL A 162 -8.18 13.28 -4.64
C VAL A 162 -9.16 12.54 -3.75
N THR A 163 -9.16 11.22 -3.82
CA THR A 163 -9.83 10.36 -2.86
C THR A 163 -8.79 9.58 -2.06
N VAL A 164 -8.70 9.89 -0.77
CA VAL A 164 -7.79 9.25 0.18
C VAL A 164 -8.47 8.05 0.82
N PHE A 165 -7.87 6.88 0.70
CA PHE A 165 -8.36 5.63 1.25
C PHE A 165 -7.46 5.13 2.39
N PHE A 166 -8.05 4.99 3.56
CA PHE A 166 -7.44 4.30 4.69
C PHE A 166 -8.04 2.91 4.83
N GLY A 167 -7.21 1.87 4.81
CA GLY A 167 -7.63 0.49 5.06
C GLY A 167 -6.79 -0.15 6.14
N ALA A 168 -7.33 -0.24 7.35
CA ALA A 168 -6.56 -0.69 8.50
C ALA A 168 -7.42 -1.34 9.59
N LYS A 169 -6.77 -2.17 10.42
CA LYS A 169 -7.32 -2.71 11.66
C LYS A 169 -6.37 -2.36 12.80
N ALA A 170 -6.93 -1.94 13.93
CA ALA A 170 -6.21 -1.75 15.18
C ALA A 170 -6.34 -2.98 16.07
N ALA A 171 -5.32 -3.27 16.88
CA ALA A 171 -5.44 -4.29 17.91
C ALA A 171 -6.45 -3.83 18.98
N PRO A 172 -7.26 -4.73 19.58
CA PRO A 172 -8.37 -4.33 20.46
C PRO A 172 -7.95 -3.43 21.65
N ALA A 173 -6.79 -3.71 22.23
CA ALA A 173 -6.24 -2.99 23.38
C ALA A 173 -5.40 -1.74 23.00
N TYR A 174 -5.18 -1.50 21.71
CA TYR A 174 -4.34 -0.39 21.26
C TYR A 174 -5.18 0.88 21.13
N VAL A 175 -5.36 1.58 22.25
CA VAL A 175 -6.22 2.77 22.38
C VAL A 175 -5.86 3.85 21.36
N ILE A 176 -4.60 4.30 21.32
CA ILE A 176 -4.14 5.36 20.40
C ILE A 176 -4.41 4.99 18.93
N ALA A 177 -4.23 3.72 18.55
CA ALA A 177 -4.57 3.28 17.21
C ALA A 177 -6.08 3.43 16.93
N LYS A 178 -6.94 3.03 17.87
CA LYS A 178 -8.39 3.24 17.73
C LYS A 178 -8.76 4.73 17.65
N ASP A 179 -8.07 5.59 18.38
CA ASP A 179 -8.27 7.04 18.34
C ASP A 179 -7.88 7.63 16.98
N ILE A 180 -6.78 7.15 16.37
CA ILE A 180 -6.40 7.55 14.99
C ILE A 180 -7.49 7.14 13.99
N ILE A 181 -8.06 5.93 14.10
CA ILE A 181 -9.20 5.52 13.25
C ILE A 181 -10.39 6.44 13.48
N HIS A 182 -10.69 6.77 14.74
CA HIS A 182 -11.78 7.68 15.08
C HIS A 182 -11.57 9.07 14.48
N ALA A 183 -10.35 9.61 14.54
CA ALA A 183 -10.00 10.89 13.95
C ALA A 183 -10.19 10.88 12.41
N ILE A 184 -9.74 9.82 11.72
CA ILE A 184 -9.97 9.66 10.28
C ILE A 184 -11.47 9.64 9.96
N LEU A 185 -12.27 8.90 10.73
CA LEU A 185 -13.72 8.82 10.55
C LEU A 185 -14.42 10.15 10.82
N ALA A 186 -14.00 10.89 11.84
CA ALA A 186 -14.54 12.21 12.16
C ALA A 186 -14.20 13.21 11.06
N PHE A 187 -12.95 13.25 10.62
CA PHE A 187 -12.50 14.14 9.55
C PHE A 187 -13.17 13.82 8.21
N SER A 188 -13.34 12.53 7.89
CA SER A 188 -14.10 12.08 6.71
C SER A 188 -15.50 12.69 6.67
N LYS A 189 -16.21 12.76 7.81
CA LYS A 189 -17.53 13.41 7.88
C LYS A 189 -17.45 14.92 7.64
N ILE A 190 -16.43 15.60 8.16
CA ILE A 190 -16.21 17.03 7.94
C ILE A 190 -16.01 17.29 6.44
N VAL A 191 -15.08 16.59 5.81
CA VAL A 191 -14.79 16.73 4.37
C VAL A 191 -16.03 16.45 3.52
N ASN A 192 -16.74 15.36 3.81
CA ASN A 192 -17.90 14.94 3.01
C ASN A 192 -19.10 15.90 3.13
N ASN A 193 -19.22 16.65 4.22
CA ASN A 193 -20.30 17.60 4.46
C ASN A 193 -19.94 19.04 4.06
N ASP A 194 -18.69 19.32 3.68
CA ASP A 194 -18.27 20.63 3.20
C ASP A 194 -18.49 20.72 1.67
N PRO A 195 -19.46 21.52 1.20
CA PRO A 195 -19.76 21.63 -0.23
C PRO A 195 -18.65 22.32 -1.03
N GLU A 196 -17.76 23.08 -0.37
CA GLU A 196 -16.62 23.71 -1.02
C GLU A 196 -15.48 22.70 -1.27
N VAL A 197 -15.33 21.72 -0.37
CA VAL A 197 -14.19 20.80 -0.38
C VAL A 197 -14.51 19.44 -0.99
N SER A 198 -15.70 18.89 -0.72
CA SER A 198 -16.11 17.55 -1.18
C SER A 198 -16.05 17.28 -2.69
N PRO A 199 -16.11 18.28 -3.61
CA PRO A 199 -15.87 18.05 -5.03
C PRO A 199 -14.40 17.73 -5.37
N TYR A 200 -13.46 18.13 -4.50
CA TYR A 200 -12.02 18.12 -4.74
C TYR A 200 -11.26 17.15 -3.84
N LEU A 201 -11.73 16.92 -2.62
CA LEU A 201 -11.12 16.01 -1.66
C LEU A 201 -12.19 15.10 -1.07
N LYS A 202 -11.88 13.82 -0.98
CA LYS A 202 -12.68 12.83 -0.28
C LYS A 202 -11.80 11.96 0.59
N VAL A 203 -12.24 11.65 1.81
CA VAL A 203 -11.52 10.79 2.74
C VAL A 203 -12.40 9.61 3.11
N ILE A 204 -11.93 8.39 2.89
CA ILE A 204 -12.69 7.15 3.09
C ILE A 204 -11.91 6.21 4.02
N MET A 205 -12.57 5.76 5.09
CA MET A 205 -12.11 4.64 5.91
C MET A 205 -12.79 3.35 5.44
N LEU A 206 -12.01 2.44 4.88
CA LEU A 206 -12.48 1.16 4.37
C LEU A 206 -12.78 0.19 5.52
N ARG A 207 -14.00 -0.35 5.53
CA ARG A 207 -14.46 -1.25 6.59
C ARG A 207 -13.85 -2.64 6.41
N ASN A 208 -13.34 -3.22 7.49
CA ASN A 208 -12.87 -4.61 7.55
C ASN A 208 -11.84 -4.99 6.45
N TYR A 209 -10.84 -4.14 6.21
CA TYR A 209 -9.78 -4.40 5.22
C TYR A 209 -9.19 -5.82 5.35
N ASN A 210 -9.11 -6.50 4.21
CA ASN A 210 -8.67 -7.89 4.07
C ASN A 210 -8.11 -8.16 2.66
N VAL A 211 -7.73 -9.40 2.36
CA VAL A 211 -7.16 -9.80 1.06
C VAL A 211 -8.14 -9.54 -0.09
N SER A 212 -9.42 -9.91 0.05
CA SER A 212 -10.42 -9.74 -1.01
C SER A 212 -10.68 -8.28 -1.36
N MET A 213 -10.60 -7.37 -0.39
CA MET A 213 -10.65 -5.93 -0.65
C MET A 213 -9.36 -5.44 -1.30
N ALA A 214 -8.19 -5.92 -0.85
CA ALA A 214 -6.90 -5.56 -1.42
C ALA A 214 -6.79 -5.93 -2.90
N GLU A 215 -7.31 -7.11 -3.29
CA GLU A 215 -7.37 -7.56 -4.69
C GLU A 215 -8.17 -6.61 -5.60
N LYS A 216 -9.08 -5.80 -5.04
CA LYS A 216 -9.87 -4.82 -5.82
C LYS A 216 -9.24 -3.43 -5.79
N LEU A 217 -8.72 -3.05 -4.63
CA LEU A 217 -8.19 -1.70 -4.41
C LEU A 217 -6.80 -1.52 -5.04
N ILE A 218 -5.91 -2.51 -4.92
CA ILE A 218 -4.54 -2.41 -5.43
C ILE A 218 -4.52 -2.10 -6.93
N PRO A 219 -5.25 -2.85 -7.79
CA PRO A 219 -5.34 -2.53 -9.22
C PRO A 219 -5.89 -1.13 -9.51
N ALA A 220 -6.77 -0.62 -8.65
CA ALA A 220 -7.40 0.70 -8.80
C ALA A 220 -6.56 1.87 -8.27
N SER A 221 -5.44 1.62 -7.59
CA SER A 221 -4.72 2.70 -6.90
C SER A 221 -3.76 3.46 -7.80
N ASP A 222 -3.64 4.77 -7.59
CA ASP A 222 -2.69 5.63 -8.30
C ASP A 222 -1.46 5.94 -7.44
N ILE A 223 -1.68 6.19 -6.13
CA ILE A 223 -0.62 6.48 -5.16
C ILE A 223 -0.68 5.43 -4.05
N SER A 224 0.49 4.92 -3.66
CA SER A 224 0.67 3.96 -2.58
C SER A 224 1.46 4.57 -1.42
N GLU A 225 0.79 4.77 -0.29
CA GLU A 225 1.38 5.42 0.87
C GLU A 225 2.26 4.47 1.70
N GLN A 226 3.58 4.58 1.49
CA GLN A 226 4.62 3.80 2.18
C GLN A 226 5.42 4.65 3.18
N ILE A 227 4.72 5.48 3.93
CA ILE A 227 5.27 6.50 4.83
C ILE A 227 5.58 6.01 6.24
N SER A 228 6.05 4.79 6.45
CA SER A 228 6.44 4.36 7.81
C SER A 228 7.63 5.19 8.33
N LEU A 229 7.78 5.34 9.65
CA LEU A 229 8.98 5.95 10.23
C LEU A 229 10.21 5.16 9.76
N ALA A 230 11.25 5.87 9.30
CA ALA A 230 12.48 5.23 8.83
C ALA A 230 12.99 4.24 9.88
N SER A 231 13.51 3.10 9.42
CA SER A 231 13.98 1.95 10.23
C SER A 231 12.91 1.14 11.00
N LYS A 232 11.65 1.58 11.08
CA LYS A 232 10.60 0.85 11.79
C LYS A 232 9.80 -0.15 10.94
N GLU A 233 9.81 0.01 9.62
CA GLU A 233 9.29 -1.02 8.73
C GLU A 233 10.41 -2.00 8.36
N ALA A 234 10.24 -3.29 8.68
CA ALA A 234 11.24 -4.30 8.37
C ALA A 234 11.39 -4.56 6.86
N SER A 235 10.29 -4.46 6.11
CA SER A 235 10.27 -4.70 4.66
C SER A 235 9.01 -4.08 4.06
N GLY A 236 7.85 -4.61 4.48
CA GLY A 236 6.57 -4.31 3.86
C GLY A 236 6.40 -5.10 2.57
N THR A 237 5.20 -5.65 2.36
CA THR A 237 4.83 -6.37 1.12
C THR A 237 3.65 -5.72 0.41
N GLY A 238 3.05 -4.68 0.99
CA GLY A 238 2.03 -3.89 0.32
C GLY A 238 2.62 -3.08 -0.83
N ASN A 239 3.73 -2.38 -0.57
CA ASN A 239 4.57 -1.69 -1.54
C ASN A 239 4.83 -2.52 -2.82
N MET A 240 5.26 -3.77 -2.67
CA MET A 240 5.57 -4.66 -3.80
C MET A 240 4.36 -5.04 -4.66
N LYS A 241 3.13 -4.91 -4.14
CA LYS A 241 1.91 -5.20 -4.91
C LYS A 241 1.41 -3.99 -5.69
N PHE A 242 1.81 -2.80 -5.27
CA PHE A 242 1.42 -1.54 -5.90
C PHE A 242 2.38 -1.10 -7.01
N MET A 243 3.66 -1.46 -6.89
CA MET A 243 4.66 -1.31 -7.96
C MET A 243 4.34 -2.25 -9.10
#